data_AF-A0A484X775-F1
#
_entry.id   AF-A0A484X775-F1
#
_cell.length_a   1.000
_cell.length_b   1.000
_cell.length_c   1.000
_cell.angle_alpha   90.00
_cell.angle_beta   90.00
_cell.angle_gamma   90.00
#
_symmetry.space_group_name_H-M   'P 1'
#
loop_
_entity.id
_entity.type
_entity.pdbx_description
1 polymer ?
#
loop_
_entity_poly.entity_id
_entity_poly.type
_entity_poly.pdbx_seq_one_letter_code
_entity_poly.pdbx_strand_id
1 'polypeptide(L)'
;MPAKCSAFQTLDMENLPRTPEGKVDYDKDFFGKEAFLTVSGQLNGETYACALSKIYTFGPTFRAENSNTSRHLAEFWMLEPESGFRGSE
;
A
#
# COMPACT_ATOMS: atom_id res chain seq x y z
N MET A 1 9.63 3.68 0.68
CA MET A 1 8.77 3.99 1.84
C MET A 1 7.31 3.93 1.39
N PRO A 2 6.38 3.40 2.20
CA PRO A 2 4.96 3.35 1.84
C PRO A 2 4.35 4.76 1.81
N ALA A 3 3.51 5.03 0.81
CA ALA A 3 2.80 6.29 0.71
C ALA A 3 1.64 6.29 1.72
N LYS A 4 1.42 7.41 2.43
CA LYS A 4 0.21 7.56 3.24
C LYS A 4 -1.01 7.64 2.34
N CYS A 5 -2.13 7.06 2.78
CA CYS A 5 -3.37 7.04 2.02
C CYS A 5 -4.07 8.41 2.07
N SER A 6 -3.53 9.43 1.40
CA SER A 6 -4.14 10.77 1.37
C SER A 6 -5.39 10.83 0.49
N ALA A 7 -5.52 9.94 -0.50
CA ALA A 7 -6.64 9.92 -1.43
C ALA A 7 -7.98 9.47 -0.80
N PHE A 8 -7.92 8.81 0.35
CA PHE A 8 -9.11 8.28 1.06
C PHE A 8 -9.19 8.74 2.52
N GLN A 9 -8.35 9.71 2.90
CA GLN A 9 -8.38 10.35 4.21
C GLN A 9 -9.51 11.39 4.26
N THR A 10 -10.23 11.43 5.38
CA THR A 10 -11.25 12.47 5.64
C THR A 10 -10.74 13.57 6.57
N LEU A 11 -9.48 13.47 6.99
CA LEU A 11 -8.85 14.46 7.85
C LEU A 11 -8.64 15.79 7.10
N ASP A 12 -9.01 16.89 7.75
CA ASP A 12 -8.67 18.24 7.29
C ASP A 12 -7.16 18.48 7.45
N MET A 13 -6.48 18.69 6.32
CA MET A 13 -5.02 18.89 6.26
C MET A 13 -4.59 20.24 6.85
N GLU A 14 -5.45 21.26 6.81
CA GLU A 14 -5.17 22.58 7.37
C GLU A 14 -5.39 22.60 8.89
N ASN A 15 -6.32 21.79 9.38
CA ASN A 15 -6.67 21.69 10.80
C ASN A 15 -6.74 20.22 11.27
N LEU A 16 -5.59 19.57 11.29
CA LEU A 16 -5.48 18.19 11.73
C LEU A 16 -5.89 18.04 13.20
N PRO A 17 -6.81 17.12 13.54
CA PRO A 17 -7.13 16.81 14.92
C PRO A 17 -5.88 16.26 15.62
N ARG A 18 -5.68 16.66 16.87
CA ARG A 18 -4.50 16.29 17.65
C ARG A 18 -4.87 15.64 18.98
N THR A 19 -4.06 14.67 19.40
CA THR A 19 -4.13 14.10 20.74
C THR A 19 -3.58 15.10 21.77
N PRO A 20 -3.81 14.90 23.09
CA PRO A 20 -3.24 15.75 24.14
C PRO A 20 -1.71 15.87 24.08
N GLU A 21 -1.03 14.88 23.50
CA GLU A 21 0.42 14.85 23.29
C GLU A 21 0.86 15.58 22.00
N GLY A 22 -0.08 16.19 21.26
CA GLY A 22 0.19 17.00 20.06
C GLY A 22 0.41 16.21 18.77
N LYS A 23 0.23 14.88 18.79
CA LYS A 23 0.29 14.00 17.60
C LYS A 23 -1.02 14.05 16.82
N VAL A 24 -0.99 13.70 15.53
CA VAL A 24 -2.21 13.57 14.71
C VAL A 24 -3.10 12.47 15.30
N ASP A 25 -4.37 12.79 15.49
CA ASP A 25 -5.41 11.88 15.97
C ASP A 25 -6.08 11.16 14.79
N TYR A 26 -5.64 9.93 14.53
CA TYR A 26 -6.15 9.10 13.43
C TYR A 26 -7.46 8.37 13.76
N ASP A 27 -7.96 8.42 14.99
CA ASP A 27 -9.27 7.83 15.33
C ASP A 27 -10.41 8.57 14.60
N LYS A 28 -10.17 9.81 14.19
CA LYS A 28 -11.08 10.64 13.40
C LYS A 28 -10.89 10.49 11.89
N ASP A 29 -9.95 9.67 11.45
CA ASP A 29 -9.77 9.36 10.03
C ASP A 29 -10.82 8.34 9.57
N PHE A 30 -11.03 8.22 8.24
CA PHE A 30 -12.02 7.30 7.65
C PHE A 30 -11.81 5.85 8.12
N PHE A 31 -10.56 5.42 8.21
CA PHE A 31 -10.20 4.06 8.63
C PHE A 31 -10.12 3.89 10.16
N GLY A 32 -10.26 4.98 10.92
CA GLY A 32 -10.08 5.01 12.39
C GLY A 32 -8.68 4.60 12.84
N LYS A 33 -7.70 4.64 11.93
CA LYS A 33 -6.29 4.29 12.16
C LYS A 33 -5.44 4.79 11.01
N GLU A 34 -4.12 4.85 11.22
CA GLU A 34 -3.18 5.18 10.15
C GLU A 34 -3.22 4.12 9.04
N ALA A 35 -3.44 4.57 7.80
CA ALA A 35 -3.54 3.73 6.61
C ALA A 35 -2.54 4.18 5.53
N PHE A 36 -2.04 3.19 4.78
CA PHE A 36 -1.02 3.39 3.75
C PHE A 36 -1.45 2.76 2.43
N LEU A 37 -0.96 3.33 1.34
CA LEU A 37 -1.09 2.77 0.00
C LEU A 37 0.01 1.72 -0.22
N THR A 38 -0.37 0.61 -0.86
CA THR A 38 0.55 -0.51 -1.06
C THR A 38 1.64 -0.18 -2.08
N VAL A 39 2.86 -0.63 -1.78
CA VAL A 39 4.01 -0.55 -2.68
C VAL A 39 4.19 -1.83 -3.52
N SER A 40 3.43 -2.89 -3.19
CA SER A 40 3.40 -4.19 -3.88
C SER A 40 2.40 -5.13 -3.19
N GLY A 41 1.73 -5.98 -3.96
CA GLY A 41 0.87 -7.05 -3.46
C GLY A 41 1.62 -8.31 -3.01
N GLN A 42 2.95 -8.34 -3.13
CA GLN A 42 3.80 -9.53 -2.95
C GLN A 42 3.50 -10.31 -1.67
N LEU A 43 3.48 -9.68 -0.48
CA LEU A 43 3.26 -10.39 0.79
C LEU A 43 1.89 -11.09 0.85
N ASN A 44 0.85 -10.43 0.34
CA ASN A 44 -0.47 -11.04 0.22
C ASN A 44 -0.45 -12.16 -0.83
N GLY A 45 0.25 -11.92 -1.95
CA GLY A 45 0.43 -12.88 -3.02
C GLY A 45 1.10 -14.17 -2.58
N GLU A 46 2.18 -14.09 -1.80
CA GLU A 46 2.90 -15.23 -1.21
C GLU A 46 1.95 -16.10 -0.36
N THR A 47 1.08 -15.46 0.43
CA THR A 47 0.08 -16.17 1.25
C THR A 47 -0.90 -16.96 0.38
N TYR A 48 -1.39 -16.36 -0.71
CA TYR A 48 -2.26 -17.06 -1.65
C TYR A 48 -1.53 -18.15 -2.44
N ALA A 49 -0.27 -17.93 -2.80
CA ALA A 49 0.56 -18.90 -3.51
C ALA A 49 0.79 -20.17 -2.66
N CYS A 50 0.86 -20.05 -1.33
CA CYS A 50 0.89 -21.20 -0.43
C CYS A 50 -0.37 -22.07 -0.51
N ALA A 51 -1.54 -21.49 -0.80
CA ALA A 51 -2.81 -22.22 -0.88
C ALA A 51 -3.18 -22.66 -2.31
N LEU A 52 -2.82 -21.86 -3.33
CA LEU A 52 -3.25 -22.03 -4.72
C LEU A 52 -2.12 -22.43 -5.67
N SER A 53 -0.88 -22.53 -5.17
CA SER A 53 0.36 -22.84 -5.88
C SER A 53 0.79 -21.82 -6.96
N LYS A 54 -0.12 -21.25 -7.74
CA LYS A 54 0.19 -20.25 -8.77
C LYS A 54 -0.88 -19.18 -8.76
N ILE A 55 -0.46 -17.94 -8.62
CA ILE A 55 -1.36 -16.79 -8.65
C ILE A 55 -0.71 -15.65 -9.43
N TYR A 56 -1.53 -14.68 -9.82
CA TYR A 56 -1.04 -13.38 -10.23
C TYR A 56 -1.95 -12.30 -9.64
N THR A 57 -1.39 -11.15 -9.34
CA THR A 57 -2.15 -9.96 -8.98
C THR A 57 -1.90 -8.86 -10.00
N PHE A 58 -2.95 -8.09 -10.27
CA PHE A 58 -2.87 -6.93 -11.16
C PHE A 58 -3.61 -5.78 -10.50
N GLY A 59 -2.92 -4.69 -10.21
CA GLY A 59 -3.49 -3.58 -9.47
C GLY A 59 -2.60 -2.34 -9.42
N PRO A 60 -3.15 -1.22 -8.90
CA PRO A 60 -2.40 0.00 -8.71
C PRO A 60 -1.41 -0.14 -7.55
N THR A 61 -0.21 0.36 -7.78
CA THR A 61 0.90 0.35 -6.83
C THR A 61 1.48 1.75 -6.70
N PHE A 62 1.86 2.12 -5.47
CA PHE A 62 2.23 3.48 -5.13
C PHE A 62 3.67 3.55 -4.61
N ARG A 63 4.41 4.59 -4.99
CA ARG A 63 5.76 4.86 -4.49
C ARG A 63 5.87 6.29 -3.99
N ALA A 64 6.25 6.45 -2.72
CA ALA A 64 6.38 7.75 -2.07
C ALA A 64 7.78 8.39 -2.26
N GLU A 65 8.51 8.00 -3.30
CA GLU A 65 9.86 8.49 -3.52
C GLU A 65 9.83 9.88 -4.16
N ASN A 66 10.55 10.84 -3.57
CA ASN A 66 10.70 12.17 -4.15
C ASN A 66 11.73 12.13 -5.30
N SER A 67 11.31 11.58 -6.44
CA SER A 67 12.15 11.35 -7.62
C SER A 67 11.37 11.66 -8.90
N ASN A 68 11.62 12.84 -9.46
CA ASN A 68 10.92 13.34 -10.66
C ASN A 68 11.76 13.07 -11.92
N THR A 69 11.81 11.82 -12.35
CA THR A 69 12.43 11.43 -13.62
C THR A 69 11.38 10.86 -14.57
N SER A 70 11.69 10.77 -15.86
CA SER A 70 10.79 10.17 -16.87
C SER A 70 10.50 8.68 -16.67
N ARG A 71 11.17 8.02 -15.70
CA ARG A 71 11.04 6.59 -15.43
C ARG A 71 10.41 6.25 -14.08
N HIS A 72 10.18 7.24 -13.21
CA HIS A 72 9.60 7.02 -11.89
C HIS A 72 8.18 7.56 -11.85
N LEU A 73 7.23 6.71 -11.49
CA LEU A 73 5.82 7.05 -11.34
C LEU A 73 5.43 6.88 -9.86
N ALA A 74 4.68 7.85 -9.33
CA ALA A 74 4.13 7.78 -7.98
C ALA A 74 2.98 6.76 -7.88
N GLU A 75 2.26 6.55 -8.99
CA GLU A 75 1.21 5.54 -9.16
C GLU A 75 1.40 4.86 -10.51
N PHE A 76 1.37 3.53 -10.52
CA PHE A 76 1.42 2.75 -11.75
C PHE A 76 0.77 1.38 -11.55
N TRP A 77 0.41 0.73 -12.65
CA TRP A 77 -0.17 -0.61 -12.61
C TRP A 77 0.93 -1.66 -12.62
N MET A 78 0.88 -2.58 -11.66
CA MET A 78 1.84 -3.66 -11.52
C MET A 78 1.16 -5.00 -11.77
N LEU A 79 1.83 -5.88 -12.51
CA LEU A 79 1.49 -7.30 -12.64
C LEU A 79 2.51 -8.10 -11.82
N GLU A 80 2.03 -8.81 -10.81
CA GLU A 80 2.88 -9.55 -9.86
C GLU A 80 2.50 -11.03 -9.85
N PRO A 81 3.23 -11.89 -10.56
CA PRO A 81 3.06 -13.34 -10.50
C PRO A 81 3.75 -13.94 -9.27
N GLU A 82 3.08 -14.84 -8.55
CA GLU A 82 3.67 -15.62 -7.45
C GLU A 82 3.46 -17.12 -7.65
N SER A 83 4.44 -17.91 -7.20
CA SER A 83 4.38 -19.38 -7.27
C SER A 83 4.84 -19.99 -5.95
N GLY A 84 3.99 -20.83 -5.37
CA GLY A 84 4.34 -21.70 -4.25
C GLY A 84 5.29 -22.81 -4.69
N PHE A 85 5.87 -23.50 -3.70
CA PHE A 85 6.85 -24.55 -3.92
C PHE A 85 6.36 -25.58 -4.95
N ARG A 86 7.07 -25.67 -6.07
CA ARG A 86 6.90 -26.73 -7.06
C ARG A 86 7.78 -27.90 -6.61
N GLY A 87 7.18 -28.96 -6.08
CA GLY A 87 7.83 -30.26 -6.06
C GLY A 87 8.21 -30.61 -7.51
N SER A 88 9.48 -30.95 -7.74
CA SER A 88 9.92 -31.52 -9.00
C SER A 88 9.23 -32.87 -9.18
N GLU A 89 8.25 -32.95 -10.07
CA GLU A 89 7.87 -34.21 -10.73
C GLU A 89 8.84 -34.50 -11.88
#